data_AF-A0A085MPN2-F1
#
_entry.id   AF-A0A085MPN2-F1
#
_cell.length_a   1.000
_cell.length_b   1.000
_cell.length_c   1.000
_cell.angle_alpha   90.00
_cell.angle_beta   90.00
_cell.angle_gamma   90.00
#
_symmetry.space_group_name_H-M   'P 1'
#
loop_
_entity.id
_entity.type
_entity.pdbx_description
1 polymer ?
#
loop_
_entity_poly.entity_id
_entity_poly.type
_entity_poly.pdbx_seq_one_letter_code
_entity_poly.pdbx_strand_id
1 'polypeptide(L)'
;MALKRLWELDAIGITDDGVKDNTASMQQKRLQETFSYDGNRYTVRLPWKAEKSLPNNHSQAYRRLIRLEDQMQAKPEEAFAYEYGMQEYISNGWVERANDPGSAGAE
;
A
#
# COMPACT_ATOMS: atom_id res chain seq x y z
N MET A 1 21.64 5.53 -22.41
CA MET A 1 22.64 4.95 -21.47
C MET A 1 22.29 5.22 -20.00
N ALA A 2 21.84 6.43 -19.61
CA ALA A 2 21.52 6.75 -18.20
C ALA A 2 20.26 6.06 -17.64
N LEU A 3 19.19 5.91 -18.45
CA LEU A 3 17.94 5.30 -17.99
C LEU A 3 18.11 3.81 -17.66
N LYS A 4 18.91 3.09 -18.44
CA LYS A 4 19.20 1.67 -18.20
C LYS A 4 19.88 1.47 -16.83
N ARG A 5 20.85 2.34 -16.50
CA ARG A 5 21.52 2.37 -15.20
C ARG A 5 20.60 2.72 -14.04
N LEU A 6 19.55 3.51 -14.24
CA LEU A 6 18.59 3.84 -13.16
C LEU A 6 17.78 2.61 -12.73
N TRP A 7 17.51 1.69 -13.67
CA TRP A 7 16.73 0.47 -13.46
C TRP A 7 17.58 -0.79 -13.32
N GLU A 8 18.90 -0.66 -13.43
CA GLU A 8 19.83 -1.75 -13.13
C GLU A 8 19.84 -1.94 -11.61
N LEU A 9 19.38 -3.10 -11.14
CA LEU A 9 19.34 -3.48 -9.71
C LEU A 9 20.73 -3.34 -9.05
N ASP A 10 21.78 -3.65 -9.80
CA ASP A 10 23.18 -3.48 -9.40
C ASP A 10 23.54 -2.02 -9.11
N ALA A 11 22.94 -1.06 -9.82
CA ALA A 11 23.22 0.38 -9.63
C ALA A 11 22.61 0.93 -8.33
N ILE A 12 21.59 0.24 -7.78
CA ILE A 12 20.95 0.56 -6.49
C ILE A 12 21.56 -0.29 -5.35
N GLY A 13 22.61 -1.06 -5.64
CA GLY A 13 23.30 -1.92 -4.67
C GLY A 13 22.55 -3.20 -4.33
N ILE A 14 21.55 -3.60 -5.14
CA ILE A 14 20.90 -4.91 -5.04
C ILE A 14 21.71 -5.86 -5.92
N THR A 15 22.77 -6.42 -5.35
CA THR A 15 23.63 -7.42 -5.99
C THR A 15 23.18 -8.83 -5.59
N ASP A 16 23.13 -9.77 -6.53
CA ASP A 16 22.95 -11.20 -6.23
C ASP A 16 24.24 -11.75 -5.62
N ASP A 17 24.33 -11.73 -4.29
CA ASP A 17 25.45 -12.19 -3.49
C ASP A 17 25.56 -13.72 -3.42
N GLY A 18 24.76 -14.45 -4.22
CA GLY A 18 24.83 -15.91 -4.37
C GLY A 18 24.38 -16.67 -3.13
N VAL A 19 24.01 -15.97 -2.06
CA VAL A 19 23.32 -16.53 -0.91
C VAL A 19 21.91 -16.86 -1.37
N LYS A 20 21.68 -18.13 -1.71
CA LYS A 20 20.33 -18.65 -1.96
C LYS A 20 19.55 -18.64 -0.66
N ASP A 21 19.03 -17.48 -0.28
CA ASP A 21 18.06 -17.37 0.79
C ASP A 21 16.78 -18.04 0.32
N ASN A 22 16.56 -19.29 0.76
CA ASN A 22 15.33 -20.03 0.50
C ASN A 22 14.08 -19.26 1.00
N THR A 23 14.26 -18.28 1.88
CA THR A 23 13.18 -17.39 2.34
C THR A 23 12.69 -16.47 1.22
N ALA A 24 13.59 -15.91 0.41
CA ALA A 24 13.23 -15.05 -0.72
C ALA A 24 12.48 -15.85 -1.80
N SER A 25 12.94 -17.07 -2.11
CA SER A 25 12.25 -17.94 -3.07
C SER A 25 10.87 -18.39 -2.58
N MET A 26 10.70 -18.64 -1.27
CA MET A 26 9.38 -18.94 -0.68
C MET A 26 8.44 -17.72 -0.67
N GLN A 27 8.94 -16.53 -0.36
CA GLN A 27 8.14 -15.30 -0.39
C GLN A 27 7.67 -14.98 -1.80
N GLN A 28 8.54 -15.15 -2.79
CA GLN A 28 8.19 -14.96 -4.19
C GLN A 28 7.15 -15.98 -4.67
N LYS A 29 7.26 -17.25 -4.24
CA LYS A 29 6.20 -18.25 -4.50
C LYS A 29 4.87 -17.87 -3.88
N ARG A 30 4.83 -17.46 -2.60
CA ARG A 30 3.60 -17.00 -1.92
C ARG A 30 2.98 -15.77 -2.60
N LEU A 31 3.81 -14.86 -3.08
CA LEU A 31 3.34 -13.70 -3.85
C LEU A 31 2.68 -14.14 -5.15
N GLN A 32 3.33 -15.02 -5.92
CA GLN A 32 2.80 -15.56 -7.17
C GLN A 32 1.51 -16.35 -6.95
N GLU A 33 1.40 -17.14 -5.88
CA GLU A 33 0.19 -17.89 -5.52
C GLU A 33 -1.00 -17.00 -5.17
N THR A 34 -0.74 -15.79 -4.64
CA THR A 34 -1.79 -14.84 -4.24
C THR A 34 -2.10 -13.81 -5.31
N PHE A 35 -1.34 -13.82 -6.40
CA PHE A 35 -1.52 -12.94 -7.54
C PHE A 35 -2.73 -13.40 -8.36
N SER A 36 -3.68 -12.50 -8.56
CA SER A 36 -4.81 -12.75 -9.44
C SER A 36 -5.15 -11.51 -10.27
N TYR A 37 -5.76 -11.72 -11.43
CA TYR A 37 -6.21 -10.65 -12.31
C TYR A 37 -7.71 -10.83 -12.56
N ASP A 38 -8.51 -9.83 -12.21
CA ASP A 38 -9.97 -9.89 -12.31
C ASP A 38 -10.51 -9.41 -13.68
N GLY A 39 -9.61 -9.17 -14.65
CA GLY A 39 -9.96 -8.58 -15.95
C GLY A 39 -9.87 -7.05 -16.00
N ASN A 40 -9.69 -6.39 -14.86
CA ASN A 40 -9.50 -4.95 -14.76
C ASN A 40 -8.20 -4.60 -14.03
N ARG A 41 -7.92 -5.26 -12.90
CA ARG A 41 -6.80 -4.98 -12.01
C ARG A 41 -6.15 -6.25 -11.50
N TYR A 42 -4.87 -6.11 -11.18
CA TYR A 42 -4.14 -7.12 -10.43
C TYR A 42 -4.44 -6.98 -8.95
N THR A 43 -4.75 -8.09 -8.30
CA THR A 43 -4.87 -8.16 -6.86
C THR A 43 -3.82 -9.13 -6.33
N VAL A 44 -3.26 -8.81 -5.17
CA VAL A 44 -2.28 -9.64 -4.49
C VAL A 44 -2.53 -9.54 -2.99
N ARG A 45 -2.29 -10.61 -2.25
CA ARG A 45 -2.29 -10.50 -0.80
C ARG A 45 -1.08 -9.70 -0.35
N LEU A 46 -1.23 -9.01 0.76
CA LEU A 46 -0.11 -8.28 1.35
C LEU A 46 1.06 -9.25 1.64
N PRO A 47 2.30 -8.90 1.24
CA PRO A 47 3.45 -9.79 1.33
C PRO A 47 4.04 -9.83 2.74
N TRP A 48 3.25 -10.23 3.73
CA TRP A 48 3.72 -10.40 5.10
C TRP A 48 4.59 -11.66 5.23
N LYS A 49 5.68 -11.58 6.00
CA LYS A 49 6.52 -12.75 6.32
C LYS A 49 5.73 -13.84 7.07
N ALA A 50 4.82 -13.41 7.93
CA ALA A 50 3.84 -14.22 8.64
C ALA A 50 2.54 -13.43 8.77
N GLU A 51 1.40 -14.10 8.90
CA GLU A 51 0.13 -13.41 9.17
C GLU A 51 0.27 -12.54 10.42
N LYS A 52 -0.05 -11.26 10.27
CA LYS A 52 0.11 -10.28 11.33
C LYS A 52 -1.23 -9.65 11.64
N SER A 53 -1.63 -9.76 12.90
CA SER A 53 -2.72 -8.95 13.42
C SER A 53 -2.28 -7.49 13.41
N LEU A 54 -2.99 -6.68 12.63
CA LEU A 54 -2.79 -5.24 12.58
C LEU A 54 -3.51 -4.61 13.77
N PRO A 55 -2.82 -3.82 14.62
CA PRO A 55 -3.51 -3.10 15.68
C PRO A 55 -4.45 -2.05 15.07
N ASN A 56 -5.58 -1.81 15.74
CA ASN A 56 -6.50 -0.75 15.34
C ASN A 56 -5.78 0.62 15.40
N ASN A 57 -5.69 1.30 14.26
CA ASN A 57 -5.01 2.59 14.12
C ASN A 57 -5.96 3.79 14.11
N HIS A 58 -7.26 3.60 14.40
CA HIS A 58 -8.31 4.61 14.26
C HIS A 58 -7.98 5.92 15.00
N SER A 59 -7.55 5.84 16.25
CA SER A 59 -7.22 7.04 17.05
C SER A 59 -6.09 7.87 16.43
N GLN A 60 -5.09 7.21 15.84
CA GLN A 60 -3.97 7.88 15.17
C GLN A 60 -4.39 8.45 13.82
N ALA A 61 -5.18 7.70 13.05
CA ALA A 61 -5.72 8.15 11.77
C ALA A 61 -6.60 9.39 11.95
N TYR A 62 -7.48 9.37 12.96
CA TYR A 62 -8.35 10.48 13.28
C TYR A 62 -7.58 11.76 13.66
N ARG A 63 -6.54 11.63 14.49
CA ARG A 63 -5.66 12.78 14.83
C ARG A 63 -4.93 13.34 13.61
N ARG A 64 -4.50 12.48 12.69
CA ARG A 64 -3.87 12.90 11.43
C ARG A 64 -4.87 13.63 10.53
N LEU A 65 -6.12 13.17 10.49
CA LEU A 65 -7.20 13.82 9.73
C LEU A 65 -7.45 15.24 10.24
N ILE A 66 -7.67 15.43 11.55
CA ILE A 66 -7.90 16.77 12.12
C ILE A 66 -6.76 17.73 11.74
N ARG A 67 -5.50 17.30 11.94
CA ARG A 67 -4.34 18.12 11.62
C ARG A 67 -4.26 18.47 10.13
N LEU A 68 -4.63 17.52 9.27
CA LEU A 68 -4.69 17.74 7.83
C LEU A 68 -5.76 18.80 7.50
N GLU A 69 -6.96 18.67 8.06
CA GLU A 69 -8.05 19.64 7.86
C GLU A 69 -7.64 21.05 8.31
N ASP A 70 -7.03 21.19 9.49
CA ASP A 70 -6.49 22.46 9.98
C ASP A 70 -5.45 23.07 9.03
N GLN A 71 -4.55 22.24 8.50
CA GLN A 71 -3.55 22.69 7.52
C GLN A 71 -4.20 23.13 6.21
N MET A 72 -5.23 22.43 5.75
CA MET A 72 -5.93 22.72 4.49
C MET A 72 -6.73 24.02 4.58
N GLN A 73 -7.25 24.39 5.75
CA GLN A 73 -7.87 25.71 5.95
C GLN A 73 -6.89 26.87 5.69
N ALA A 74 -5.62 26.70 6.06
CA ALA A 74 -4.59 27.71 5.82
C ALA A 74 -4.10 27.75 4.36
N LYS A 75 -4.42 26.72 3.56
CA LYS A 75 -3.85 26.51 2.22
C LYS A 75 -4.89 26.02 1.21
N PRO A 76 -5.75 26.92 0.68
CA PRO A 76 -6.89 26.55 -0.15
C PRO A 76 -6.52 25.85 -1.47
N GLU A 77 -5.39 26.21 -2.10
CA GLU A 77 -4.94 25.54 -3.33
C GLU A 77 -4.53 24.07 -3.08
N GLU A 78 -3.80 23.81 -1.99
CA GLU A 78 -3.43 22.43 -1.58
C GLU A 78 -4.69 21.62 -1.23
N ALA A 79 -5.68 22.27 -0.58
CA ALA A 79 -6.94 21.64 -0.20
C ALA A 79 -7.73 21.14 -1.43
N PHE A 80 -7.85 21.99 -2.46
CA PHE A 80 -8.54 21.63 -3.69
C PHE A 80 -7.85 20.46 -4.41
N ALA A 81 -6.52 20.49 -4.52
CA ALA A 81 -5.75 19.41 -5.14
C ALA A 81 -5.90 18.08 -4.36
N TYR A 82 -5.91 18.16 -3.02
CA TYR A 82 -6.10 16.99 -2.16
C TYR A 82 -7.49 16.39 -2.32
N GLU A 83 -8.54 17.21 -2.30
CA GLU A 83 -9.93 16.76 -2.49
C GLU A 83 -10.13 16.09 -3.85
N TYR A 84 -9.58 16.70 -4.91
CA TYR A 84 -9.62 16.13 -6.25
C TYR A 84 -8.94 14.76 -6.32
N GLY A 85 -7.75 14.62 -5.72
CA GLY A 85 -7.04 13.34 -5.65
C GLY A 85 -7.83 12.27 -4.89
N MET A 86 -8.44 12.64 -3.76
CA MET A 86 -9.29 11.71 -3.00
C MET A 86 -10.52 11.26 -3.79
N GLN A 87 -11.17 12.17 -4.52
CA GLN A 87 -12.28 11.86 -5.42
C GLN A 87 -11.86 10.89 -6.52
N GLU A 88 -10.68 11.07 -7.12
CA GLU A 88 -10.14 10.17 -8.14
C GLU A 88 -9.99 8.74 -7.60
N TYR A 89 -9.41 8.58 -6.40
CA TYR A 89 -9.28 7.27 -5.75
C TYR A 89 -10.62 6.58 -5.52
N ILE A 90 -11.64 7.34 -5.10
CA ILE A 90 -13.00 6.84 -4.89
C ILE A 90 -13.63 6.43 -6.23
N SER A 91 -13.57 7.30 -7.24
CA SER A 91 -14.18 7.07 -8.55
C SER A 91 -13.56 5.88 -9.29
N ASN A 92 -12.25 5.65 -9.12
CA ASN A 92 -11.53 4.51 -9.68
C ASN A 92 -11.73 3.22 -8.85
N GLY A 93 -12.41 3.29 -7.71
CA GLY A 93 -12.62 2.15 -6.82
C GLY A 93 -11.32 1.58 -6.26
N TRP A 94 -10.33 2.44 -5.98
CA TRP A 94 -9.05 2.08 -5.35
C TRP A 94 -9.13 2.09 -3.83
N VAL A 95 -10.15 2.75 -3.28
CA VAL A 95 -10.44 2.79 -1.84
C VAL A 95 -11.75 2.08 -1.56
N GLU A 96 -11.77 1.35 -0.46
CA GLU A 96 -12.96 0.70 0.08
C GLU A 96 -13.30 1.30 1.45
N ARG A 97 -14.58 1.26 1.83
CA ARG A 97 -14.95 1.59 3.21
C ARG A 97 -14.35 0.52 4.13
N ALA A 98 -13.59 0.96 5.12
CA ALA A 98 -13.23 0.09 6.23
C ALA A 98 -14.52 -0.36 6.93
N ASN A 99 -14.69 -1.67 7.08
CA ASN A 99 -15.77 -2.21 7.91
C ASN A 99 -15.53 -1.80 9.37
N ASP A 100 -16.60 -1.48 10.10
CA ASP A 100 -16.49 -1.22 11.53
C ASP A 100 -15.87 -2.45 12.23
N PRO A 101 -14.87 -2.27 13.10
CA PRO A 101 -14.24 -3.38 13.80
C PRO A 101 -15.20 -4.15 14.74
N GLY A 102 -16.44 -3.69 14.89
CA GLY A 102 -17.47 -4.33 15.70
C GLY A 102 -18.17 -5.54 15.07
N SER A 103 -17.95 -5.87 13.79
CA SER A 103 -18.66 -6.98 13.14
C SER A 103 -17.78 -8.12 12.62
N ALA A 104 -16.45 -8.05 12.79
CA ALA A 104 -15.52 -9.02 12.18
C ALA A 104 -14.63 -9.75 13.21
N GLY A 105 -15.13 -9.93 14.43
CA GLY A 105 -14.40 -10.59 15.53
C GLY A 105 -15.25 -11.45 16.45
N ALA A 106 -16.42 -11.90 16.00
CA ALA A 106 -17.25 -12.87 16.70
C ALA A 106 -17.61 -14.01 15.74
N GLU A 107 -16.62 -14.85 15.43
CA GLU A 107 -16.77 -16.24 14.99
C GLU A 107 -15.44 -16.98 15.17
#